data_AF-A0A7C7QR30-F1
#
_entry.id   AF-A0A7C7QR30-F1
#
_cell.length_a   1.000
_cell.length_b   1.000
_cell.length_c   1.000
_cell.angle_alpha   90.00
_cell.angle_beta   90.00
_cell.angle_gamma   90.00
#
_symmetry.space_group_name_H-M   'P 1'
#
loop_
_entity.id
_entity.type
_entity.pdbx_description
1 polymer ?
#
loop_
_entity_poly.entity_id
_entity_poly.type
_entity_poly.pdbx_seq_one_letter_code
_entity_poly.pdbx_strand_id
1 'polypeptide(L)' 'MSDDLNPVGAVLVVGAGIGGMQAALDLAESGFKVTSWTRNRPSAAPWPNWTR' A
#
# COMPACT_ATOMS: atom_id res chain seq x y z
N MET A 1 -18.32 -23.32 -5.53
CA MET A 1 -16.87 -23.10 -5.60
C MET A 1 -16.55 -22.51 -6.96
N SER A 2 -16.71 -21.21 -7.10
CA SER A 2 -16.28 -20.43 -8.26
C SER A 2 -15.73 -19.14 -7.68
N ASP A 3 -14.61 -19.25 -6.98
CA ASP A 3 -13.91 -18.11 -6.44
C ASP A 3 -13.24 -17.38 -7.60
N ASP A 4 -13.75 -16.18 -7.85
CA ASP A 4 -13.30 -15.21 -8.83
C ASP A 4 -11.80 -14.93 -8.67
N LEU A 5 -10.98 -15.61 -9.48
CA LEU A 5 -9.55 -15.32 -9.60
C LEU A 5 -9.38 -14.00 -10.36
N ASN A 6 -9.69 -12.89 -9.69
CA ASN A 6 -9.34 -11.55 -10.14
C ASN A 6 -7.83 -11.54 -10.43
N PRO A 7 -7.39 -11.20 -11.66
CA PRO A 7 -5.97 -11.24 -12.01
C PRO A 7 -5.18 -10.42 -11.00
N VAL A 8 -4.14 -11.04 -10.45
CA VAL A 8 -3.25 -10.48 -9.43
C VAL A 8 -2.38 -9.39 -10.09
N GLY A 9 -2.98 -8.29 -10.53
CA GLY A 9 -2.35 -7.30 -11.40
C GLY A 9 -1.85 -6.03 -10.69
N ALA A 10 -2.08 -5.93 -9.38
CA ALA A 10 -1.68 -4.77 -8.58
C ALA A 10 -1.12 -5.20 -7.22
N VAL A 11 0.05 -4.67 -6.90
CA VAL A 11 0.79 -4.96 -5.66
C VAL A 11 0.77 -3.70 -4.79
N LEU A 12 0.37 -3.83 -3.53
CA LEU A 12 0.37 -2.75 -2.55
C LEU A 12 1.52 -2.95 -1.55
N VAL A 13 2.47 -2.03 -1.51
CA VAL A 13 3.59 -2.07 -0.55
C VAL A 13 3.29 -1.14 0.62
N VAL A 14 3.10 -1.70 1.82
CA VAL A 14 2.82 -0.93 3.04
C VAL A 14 4.12 -0.55 3.73
N GLY A 15 4.47 0.75 3.69
CA GLY A 15 5.68 1.31 4.28
C GLY A 15 6.73 1.72 3.24
N ALA A 16 7.34 2.89 3.45
CA ALA A 16 8.34 3.49 2.56
C ALA A 16 9.79 3.28 3.05
N GLY A 17 10.08 2.10 3.60
CA GLY A 17 11.44 1.72 4.01
C GLY A 17 12.28 1.18 2.86
N ILE A 18 13.58 1.01 3.08
CA ILE A 18 14.54 0.59 2.03
C ILE A 18 14.23 -0.80 1.46
N GLY A 19 13.81 -1.74 2.32
CA GLY A 19 13.37 -3.07 1.89
C GLY A 19 12.03 -3.05 1.15
N GLY A 20 11.13 -2.13 1.52
CA GLY A 20 9.84 -1.96 0.82
C GLY A 20 10.02 -1.42 -0.59
N MET A 21 10.97 -0.50 -0.80
CA MET A 21 11.31 -0.01 -2.14
C MET A 21 11.99 -1.07 -3.01
N GLN A 22 12.88 -1.89 -2.45
CA GLN A 22 13.51 -2.97 -3.22
C GLN A 22 12.50 -4.03 -3.64
N ALA A 23 11.57 -4.40 -2.75
CA ALA A 23 10.46 -5.30 -3.10
C ALA A 23 9.53 -4.67 -4.15
N ALA A 24 9.26 -3.36 -4.07
CA ALA A 24 8.48 -2.66 -5.07
C ALA A 24 9.14 -2.65 -6.46
N LEU A 25 10.47 -2.51 -6.52
CA LEU A 25 11.22 -2.54 -7.77
C LEU A 25 11.20 -3.93 -8.41
N ASP A 26 11.45 -4.98 -7.64
CA ASP A 26 11.40 -6.39 -8.10
C ASP A 26 10.00 -6.76 -8.65
N LEU A 27 8.94 -6.27 -7.99
CA LEU A 27 7.55 -6.47 -8.41
C LEU A 27 7.18 -5.62 -9.64
N ALA A 28 7.77 -4.43 -9.79
CA ALA A 28 7.60 -3.59 -10.98
C ALA A 28 8.33 -4.15 -12.21
N GLU A 29 9.53 -4.71 -12.03
CA GLU A 29 10.30 -5.41 -13.07
C GLU A 29 9.57 -6.67 -13.55
N SER A 30 8.85 -7.34 -12.65
CA SER A 30 7.98 -8.48 -12.95
C SER A 30 6.70 -8.10 -13.71
N GLY A 31 6.48 -6.81 -14.02
CA GLY A 31 5.36 -6.32 -14.82
C GLY A 31 4.08 -6.01 -14.02
N PHE A 32 4.15 -6.00 -12.69
CA PHE A 32 3.00 -5.66 -11.84
C PHE A 32 2.90 -4.16 -11.60
N LYS A 33 1.66 -3.67 -11.50
CA LYS A 33 1.41 -2.28 -11.11
C LYS A 33 1.60 -2.14 -9.60
N VAL A 34 2.73 -1.56 -9.18
CA VAL A 34 3.06 -1.41 -7.76
C VAL A 34 2.65 -0.04 -7.24
N THR A 35 2.00 -0.01 -6.06
CA THR A 35 1.65 1.22 -5.34
C THR A 35 2.17 1.13 -3.91
N SER A 36 2.89 2.16 -3.45
CA SER A 36 3.40 2.22 -2.08
C SER A 36 2.46 3.04 -1.21
N TRP A 37 2.04 2.50 -0.07
CA TRP A 37 1.17 3.17 0.90
C TRP A 37 1.91 3.38 2.21
N THR A 38 2.07 4.64 2.60
CA THR A 38 2.57 5.00 3.92
C THR A 38 1.45 5.64 4.72
N ARG A 39 1.42 5.35 6.02
CA ARG A 39 0.42 5.91 6.91
C ARG A 39 0.76 7.39 7.16
N ASN A 40 0.13 8.29 6.40
CA ASN A 40 0.17 9.71 6.70
C ASN A 40 -0.86 10.00 7.80
N ARG A 41 -0.46 9.97 9.07
CA ARG A 41 -1.32 10.52 10.14
C ARG A 41 -1.23 12.04 10.03
N PRO A 42 -2.32 12.77 9.71
CA PRO A 42 -2.28 14.22 9.75
C PRO A 42 -1.92 14.65 11.18
N SER A 43 -0.79 15.35 11.35
CA SER A 43 -0.29 15.82 12.65
C SER A 43 -1.23 16.83 13.30
N ALA A 44 -2.03 17.51 12.48
CA ALA A 44 -3.21 18.25 12.91
C ALA A 44 -4.43 17.40 12.56
N ALA A 45 -4.93 16.64 13.53
CA ALA A 45 -6.24 15.98 13.39
C ALA A 45 -7.29 17.05 13.08
N PRO A 46 -7.95 17.04 11.91
CA PRO A 46 -8.88 18.11 11.56
C PRO A 46 -10.30 17.78 12.01
N TRP A 47 -10.55 17.48 13.30
CA TRP A 47 -11.92 17.14 13.76
C TRP A 47 -12.23 17.49 15.22
N PRO A 48 -13.50 17.76 15.55
CA PRO A 48 -13.96 18.02 16.90
C PRO A 48 -14.00 16.72 17.72
N ASN A 49 -13.32 16.73 18.87
CA ASN A 49 -13.53 15.95 20.10
C ASN A 49 -14.15 14.52 20.04
N TRP A 50 -13.34 13.49 19.82
CA TRP A 50 -13.70 12.09 20.11
C TRP A 50 -12.63 11.31 20.91
N THR A 51 -11.95 11.98 21.85
CA THR A 51 -11.15 11.31 22.89
C THR A 51 -11.80 11.41 24.27
N ARG A 52 -13.12 11.27 24.34
CA ARG A 52 -13.84 10.95 25.59
C ARG A 52 -14.25 9.49 25.54
#